data_AF-A0A2A5RWH5-F1
#
_entry.id   AF-A0A2A5RWH5-F1
#
_cell.length_a   1.000
_cell.length_b   1.000
_cell.length_c   1.000
_cell.angle_alpha   90.00
_cell.angle_beta   90.00
_cell.angle_gamma   90.00
#
_symmetry.space_group_name_H-M   'P 1'
#
loop_
_entity.id
_entity.type
_entity.pdbx_description
1 polymer ?
#
loop_
_entity_poly.entity_id
_entity_poly.type
_entity_poly.pdbx_seq_one_letter_code
_entity_poly.pdbx_strand_id
1 'polypeptide(L)'
;MGDVTGDNLNKSQVSRFENGTQMLLLDGFMHAINGLNMTVSEFFLTIGNFEVGNLQIFGEKIQDLINAQDIDGLEALIIRKPRTNEKKIFNIKVKCAIHELSGQNLLTVRRLNLLINI
;
A
#
# COMPACT_ATOMS: atom_id res chain seq x y z
N MET A 1 1.90 23.96 13.80
CA MET A 1 1.00 23.64 12.67
C MET A 1 1.30 24.63 11.57
N GLY A 2 1.71 24.18 10.37
CA GLY A 2 2.04 25.07 9.25
C GLY A 2 0.80 25.83 8.78
N ASP A 3 1.00 27.03 8.22
CA ASP A 3 -0.08 27.75 7.57
C ASP A 3 -0.45 27.01 6.28
N VAL A 4 -1.64 26.43 6.24
CA VAL A 4 -2.18 25.69 5.08
C VAL A 4 -2.76 26.63 4.02
N THR A 5 -2.68 27.95 4.23
CA THR A 5 -3.27 28.96 3.34
C THR A 5 -2.26 29.52 2.33
N GLY A 6 -2.77 29.89 1.16
CA GLY A 6 -1.99 30.43 0.05
C GLY A 6 -2.90 30.97 -1.05
N ASP A 7 -2.34 31.34 -2.19
CA ASP A 7 -3.08 31.98 -3.30
C ASP A 7 -4.29 31.17 -3.79
N ASN A 8 -4.23 29.84 -3.63
CA ASN A 8 -5.27 28.91 -4.07
C ASN A 8 -6.17 28.40 -2.93
N LEU A 9 -5.95 28.84 -1.68
CA LEU A 9 -6.72 28.37 -0.52
C LEU A 9 -6.70 29.39 0.63
N ASN A 10 -7.83 30.03 0.91
CA ASN A 10 -7.95 30.99 2.02
C ASN A 10 -8.57 30.38 3.29
N LYS A 11 -8.39 31.07 4.44
CA LYS A 11 -8.89 30.63 5.75
C LYS A 11 -10.39 30.32 5.78
N SER A 12 -11.22 31.11 5.08
CA SER A 12 -12.67 30.88 5.05
C SER A 12 -13.05 29.59 4.31
N GLN A 13 -12.30 29.25 3.24
CA GLN A 13 -12.51 28.03 2.48
C GLN A 13 -12.09 26.80 3.29
N VAL A 14 -10.95 26.88 3.99
CA VAL A 14 -10.51 25.83 4.93
C VAL A 14 -11.54 25.61 6.01
N SER A 15 -12.00 26.67 6.68
CA SER A 15 -12.98 26.56 7.77
C SER A 15 -14.32 25.98 7.29
N ARG A 16 -14.79 26.35 6.10
CA ARG A 16 -16.03 25.77 5.52
C ARG A 16 -15.87 24.30 5.15
N PHE A 17 -14.66 23.90 4.72
CA PHE A 17 -14.31 22.52 4.43
C PHE A 17 -14.24 21.67 5.69
N GLU A 18 -13.55 22.13 6.73
CA GLU A 18 -13.46 21.43 8.02
C GLU A 18 -14.83 21.24 8.69
N ASN A 19 -15.74 22.22 8.52
CA ASN A 19 -17.10 22.15 9.03
C ASN A 19 -18.09 21.40 8.09
N GLY A 20 -17.61 20.82 6.98
CA GLY A 20 -18.44 20.02 6.07
C GLY A 20 -19.45 20.80 5.23
N THR A 21 -19.35 22.14 5.24
CA THR A 21 -20.30 23.03 4.53
C THR A 21 -19.93 23.26 3.07
N GLN A 22 -18.67 23.01 2.69
CA GLN A 22 -18.18 23.20 1.33
C GLN A 22 -16.98 22.28 1.04
N MET A 23 -16.98 21.55 -0.07
CA MET A 23 -15.81 20.76 -0.51
C MET A 23 -14.71 21.67 -1.10
N LEU A 24 -13.44 21.26 -0.95
CA LEU A 24 -12.33 21.85 -1.69
C LEU A 24 -12.24 21.27 -3.10
N LEU A 25 -11.83 22.10 -4.06
CA LEU A 25 -11.35 21.61 -5.35
C LEU A 25 -10.02 20.88 -5.17
N LEU A 26 -9.65 20.04 -6.15
CA LEU A 26 -8.48 19.16 -6.06
C LEU A 26 -7.19 19.95 -5.78
N ASP A 27 -6.97 21.06 -6.46
CA ASP A 27 -5.82 21.95 -6.28
C ASP A 27 -5.74 22.54 -4.88
N GLY A 28 -6.86 23.07 -4.35
CA GLY A 28 -6.94 23.57 -2.97
C GLY A 28 -6.72 22.47 -1.94
N PHE A 29 -7.26 21.27 -2.17
CA PHE A 29 -7.06 20.11 -1.29
C PHE A 29 -5.60 19.65 -1.26
N MET A 30 -4.95 19.57 -2.43
CA MET A 30 -3.53 19.22 -2.53
C MET A 30 -2.63 20.26 -1.88
N HIS A 31 -2.98 21.54 -2.00
CA HIS A 31 -2.28 22.63 -1.31
C HIS A 31 -2.39 22.50 0.22
N ALA A 32 -3.58 22.17 0.73
CA ALA A 32 -3.79 21.94 2.16
C ALA A 32 -2.92 20.78 2.69
N ILE A 33 -2.88 19.66 1.97
CA ILE A 33 -2.06 18.49 2.32
C ILE A 33 -0.57 18.87 2.39
N ASN A 34 -0.06 19.60 1.40
CA ASN A 34 1.32 20.07 1.40
C ASN A 34 1.62 20.98 2.60
N GLY A 35 0.68 21.85 2.99
CA GLY A 35 0.80 22.71 4.17
C GLY A 35 0.85 21.95 5.50
N LEU A 36 0.35 20.71 5.54
CA LEU A 36 0.50 19.79 6.66
C LEU A 36 1.87 19.08 6.70
N ASN A 37 2.76 19.38 5.75
CA ASN A 37 4.08 18.76 5.59
C ASN A 37 4.00 17.23 5.47
N MET A 38 3.04 16.75 4.69
CA MET A 38 2.83 15.34 4.40
C MET A 38 2.52 15.14 2.92
N THR A 39 2.79 13.94 2.43
CA THR A 39 2.36 13.50 1.11
C THR A 39 0.87 13.16 1.11
N VAL A 40 0.26 13.13 -0.08
CA VAL A 40 -1.13 12.70 -0.24
C VAL A 40 -1.36 11.28 0.26
N SER A 41 -0.38 10.40 0.04
CA SER A 41 -0.42 9.03 0.54
C SER A 41 -0.44 8.98 2.06
N GLU A 42 0.45 9.72 2.73
CA GLU A 42 0.48 9.81 4.20
C GLU A 42 -0.80 10.43 4.76
N PHE A 43 -1.34 11.46 4.10
CA PHE A 43 -2.61 12.06 4.49
C PHE A 43 -3.73 11.01 4.49
N PHE A 44 -3.94 10.29 3.38
CA PHE A 44 -5.00 9.27 3.29
C PHE A 44 -4.80 8.08 4.25
N LEU A 45 -3.56 7.68 4.50
CA LEU A 45 -3.24 6.67 5.52
C LEU A 45 -3.55 7.15 6.94
N THR A 46 -3.45 8.46 7.21
CA THR A 46 -3.65 9.06 8.54
C THR A 46 -5.12 9.38 8.82
N ILE A 47 -5.86 9.91 7.85
CA ILE A 47 -7.26 10.36 8.02
C ILE A 47 -8.28 9.30 7.64
N GLY A 48 -7.91 8.37 6.76
CA GLY A 48 -8.77 7.30 6.36
C GLY A 48 -8.54 6.10 7.26
N ASN A 49 -9.63 5.50 7.72
CA ASN A 49 -9.75 4.04 7.63
C ASN A 49 -9.66 3.61 6.15
N PHE A 50 -8.66 4.10 5.41
CA PHE A 50 -8.31 3.66 4.08
C PHE A 50 -7.85 2.25 4.32
N GLU A 51 -8.69 1.28 3.94
CA GLU A 51 -8.33 -0.12 4.10
C GLU A 51 -6.95 -0.29 3.51
N VAL A 52 -6.02 -0.68 4.39
CA VAL A 52 -4.66 -1.03 4.05
C VAL A 52 -4.75 -1.83 2.76
N GLY A 53 -4.20 -1.30 1.65
CA GLY A 53 -4.45 -1.88 0.34
C GLY A 53 -4.13 -3.38 0.38
N ASN A 54 -4.87 -4.22 -0.35
CA ASN A 54 -4.74 -5.68 -0.29
C ASN A 54 -3.28 -6.17 -0.34
N LEU A 55 -2.39 -5.42 -1.00
CA LEU A 55 -0.95 -5.68 -1.04
C LEU A 55 -0.22 -5.51 0.30
N GLN A 56 -0.57 -4.50 1.06
CA GLN A 56 0.05 -4.17 2.35
C GLN A 56 -0.43 -5.15 3.43
N ILE A 57 -1.74 -5.45 3.53
CA ILE A 57 -2.27 -6.49 4.45
C ILE A 57 -1.61 -7.84 4.15
N PHE A 58 -1.51 -8.18 2.86
CA PHE A 58 -0.88 -9.42 2.44
C PHE A 58 0.62 -9.46 2.76
N GLY A 59 1.31 -8.32 2.64
CA GLY A 59 2.72 -8.17 3.01
C GLY A 59 2.95 -8.36 4.51
N GLU A 60 2.13 -7.75 5.35
CA GLU A 60 2.18 -7.89 6.81
C GLU A 60 1.97 -9.34 7.22
N LYS A 61 0.96 -10.01 6.65
CA LYS A 61 0.70 -11.43 6.92
C LYS A 61 1.87 -12.35 6.52
N ILE A 62 2.54 -12.07 5.41
CA ILE A 62 3.76 -12.81 5.03
C ILE A 62 4.85 -12.57 6.07
N GLN A 63 5.06 -11.33 6.50
CA GLN A 63 6.11 -10.99 7.46
C GLN A 63 5.89 -11.68 8.81
N ASP A 64 4.64 -11.74 9.29
CA ASP A 64 4.29 -12.44 10.53
C ASP A 64 4.64 -13.93 10.45
N LEU A 65 4.33 -14.58 9.31
CA LEU A 65 4.66 -15.99 9.08
C LEU A 65 6.17 -16.22 8.94
N ILE A 66 6.89 -15.29 8.30
CA ILE A 66 8.37 -15.34 8.24
C ILE A 66 8.97 -15.28 9.63
N ASN A 67 8.52 -14.33 10.46
CA ASN A 67 8.99 -14.14 11.83
C ASN A 67 8.71 -15.38 12.69
N ALA A 68 7.58 -16.05 12.45
CA ALA A 68 7.22 -17.30 13.11
C ALA A 68 7.90 -18.55 12.52
N GLN A 69 8.67 -18.41 11.43
CA GLN A 69 9.22 -19.51 10.62
C GLN A 69 8.15 -20.53 10.17
N ASP A 70 6.92 -20.08 9.95
CA ASP A 70 5.77 -20.91 9.60
C ASP A 70 5.69 -21.14 8.08
N ILE A 71 6.41 -22.15 7.60
CA ILE A 71 6.44 -22.53 6.18
C ILE A 71 5.06 -23.03 5.71
N ASP A 72 4.35 -23.83 6.52
CA ASP A 72 3.03 -24.37 6.15
C ASP A 72 2.00 -23.23 6.01
N GLY A 73 2.06 -22.25 6.91
CA GLY A 73 1.27 -21.03 6.83
C GLY A 73 1.57 -20.22 5.57
N LEU A 74 2.84 -20.11 5.17
CA LEU A 74 3.22 -19.47 3.90
C LEU A 74 2.68 -20.26 2.70
N GLU A 75 2.78 -21.59 2.70
CA GLU A 75 2.24 -22.43 1.62
C GLU A 75 0.72 -22.26 1.48
N ALA A 76 0.00 -22.13 2.60
CA ALA A 76 -1.43 -21.88 2.61
C ALA A 76 -1.82 -20.54 1.96
N LEU A 77 -0.91 -19.56 1.87
CA LEU A 77 -1.13 -18.30 1.17
C LEU A 77 -1.01 -18.40 -0.36
N ILE A 78 -0.54 -19.52 -0.91
CA ILE A 78 -0.40 -19.68 -2.37
C ILE A 78 -1.77 -19.79 -3.03
N ILE A 79 -2.13 -18.79 -3.82
CA ILE A 79 -3.37 -18.75 -4.57
C ILE A 79 -3.28 -19.69 -5.77
N ARG A 80 -4.13 -20.72 -5.80
CA ARG A 80 -4.21 -21.64 -6.95
C ARG A 80 -4.88 -20.92 -8.13
N LYS A 81 -4.25 -20.98 -9.32
CA LYS A 81 -4.73 -20.39 -10.59
C LYS A 81 -5.08 -18.89 -10.48
N PRO A 82 -4.11 -18.01 -10.16
CA PRO A 82 -4.37 -16.57 -10.00
C PRO A 82 -4.82 -15.93 -11.33
N ARG A 83 -5.97 -15.24 -11.31
CA ARG A 83 -6.59 -14.63 -12.51
C ARG A 83 -6.09 -13.21 -12.81
N THR A 84 -5.54 -12.50 -11.81
CA THR A 84 -5.04 -11.13 -11.95
C THR A 84 -3.52 -11.10 -11.79
N ASN A 85 -2.86 -10.07 -12.35
CA ASN A 85 -1.42 -9.90 -12.18
C ASN A 85 -1.04 -9.61 -10.73
N GLU A 86 -1.87 -8.88 -9.99
CA GLU A 86 -1.72 -8.67 -8.54
C GLU A 86 -1.62 -10.00 -7.78
N LYS A 87 -2.56 -10.94 -8.00
CA LYS A 87 -2.52 -12.27 -7.36
C LYS A 87 -1.30 -13.11 -7.78
N LYS A 88 -0.76 -12.88 -8.99
CA LYS A 88 0.50 -13.52 -9.41
C LYS A 88 1.70 -12.96 -8.65
N ILE A 89 1.75 -11.65 -8.44
CA ILE A 89 2.79 -10.97 -7.65
C ILE A 89 2.74 -11.44 -6.20
N PHE A 90 1.55 -11.62 -5.63
CA PHE A 90 1.38 -12.24 -4.31
C PHE A 90 2.02 -13.61 -4.20
N ASN A 91 1.70 -14.51 -5.12
CA ASN A 91 2.32 -15.83 -5.13
C ASN A 91 3.84 -15.78 -5.29
N ILE A 92 4.38 -14.80 -6.03
CA ILE A 92 5.82 -14.63 -6.16
C ILE A 92 6.44 -14.25 -4.80
N LYS A 93 5.88 -13.27 -4.10
CA LYS A 93 6.36 -12.87 -2.77
C LYS A 93 6.35 -14.04 -1.78
N VAL A 94 5.25 -14.78 -1.69
CA VAL A 94 5.14 -15.96 -0.81
C VAL A 94 6.22 -17.00 -1.14
N LYS A 95 6.45 -17.27 -2.42
CA LYS A 95 7.44 -18.26 -2.84
C LYS A 95 8.88 -17.84 -2.56
N CYS A 96 9.18 -16.54 -2.66
CA CYS A 96 10.47 -16.02 -2.21
C CYS A 96 10.67 -16.24 -0.71
N ALA A 97 9.65 -15.94 0.10
CA ALA A 97 9.69 -16.16 1.56
C ALA A 97 9.92 -17.63 1.92
N ILE A 98 9.21 -18.56 1.27
CA ILE A 98 9.42 -20.00 1.47
C ILE A 98 10.84 -20.40 1.08
N HIS A 99 11.35 -19.91 -0.05
CA HIS A 99 12.71 -20.20 -0.50
C HIS A 99 13.75 -19.69 0.50
N GLU A 100 13.56 -18.49 1.05
CA GLU A 100 14.46 -17.91 2.06
C GLU A 100 14.53 -18.76 3.34
N LEU A 101 13.39 -19.29 3.80
CA LEU A 101 13.31 -20.07 5.04
C LEU A 101 13.71 -21.54 4.87
N SER A 102 13.45 -22.14 3.71
CA SER A 102 13.55 -23.60 3.51
C SER A 102 14.56 -24.03 2.44
N GLY A 103 15.06 -23.10 1.63
CA GLY A 103 15.86 -23.40 0.44
C GLY A 103 15.07 -24.05 -0.71
N GLN A 104 13.76 -24.28 -0.55
CA GLN A 104 12.93 -24.88 -1.59
C GLN A 104 12.66 -23.92 -2.73
N ASN A 105 13.00 -24.33 -3.97
CA ASN A 105 12.76 -23.49 -5.13
C ASN A 105 11.39 -23.76 -5.78
N LEU A 106 10.40 -22.97 -5.37
CA LEU A 106 9.04 -23.00 -5.93
C LEU A 106 8.85 -22.06 -7.15
N LEU A 107 9.91 -21.37 -7.55
CA LEU A 107 9.96 -20.46 -8.69
C LEU A 107 10.63 -21.17 -9.88
N THR A 108 9.84 -21.48 -10.91
CA THR A 108 10.43 -21.95 -12.17
C THR A 108 11.23 -20.83 -12.82
N VAL A 109 12.38 -21.15 -13.43
CA VAL A 109 13.29 -20.20 -14.09
C VAL A 109 12.55 -19.24 -15.04
N ARG A 110 11.53 -19.73 -15.75
CA ARG A 110 10.68 -18.94 -16.65
C ARG A 110 9.92 -17.79 -15.97
N ARG A 111 9.66 -17.86 -14.65
CA ARG A 111 8.94 -16.84 -13.87
C ARG A 111 9.87 -15.77 -13.26
N LEU A 112 11.13 -16.11 -12.99
CA LEU A 112 12.14 -15.16 -12.50
C LEU A 112 12.54 -14.14 -13.57
N ASN A 113 12.63 -14.57 -14.85
CA ASN A 113 12.95 -13.68 -15.97
C ASN A 113 11.90 -12.57 -16.24
N LEU A 114 10.68 -12.70 -15.69
CA LEU A 114 9.65 -11.66 -15.77
C LEU A 114 9.82 -10.57 -14.71
N LEU A 115 10.61 -10.80 -13.66
CA LEU A 115 10.89 -9.84 -12.60
C LEU A 115 12.16 -9.02 -12.85
N ILE A 116 13.09 -9.56 -13.64
CA ILE A 116 14.39 -8.93 -13.94
C ILE A 116 14.28 -7.96 -15.13
N ASN A 117 13.20 -8.02 -15.92
CA ASN A 117 13.01 -7.18 -17.11
C ASN A 117 11.86 -6.16 -16.98
N ILE A 118 11.65 -5.59 -15.79
CA ILE A 118 10.76 -4.43 -15.57
C ILE A 118 11.61 -3.20 -15.31
#